data_AF-A0A349Z659-F1
#
_entry.id   AF-A0A349Z659-F1
#
_cell.length_a   1.000
_cell.length_b   1.000
_cell.length_c   1.000
_cell.angle_alpha   90.00
_cell.angle_beta   90.00
_cell.angle_gamma   90.00
#
_symmetry.space_group_name_H-M   'P 1'
#
loop_
_entity.id
_entity.type
_entity.pdbx_description
1 polymer ?
#
loop_
_entity_poly.entity_id
_entity_poly.type
_entity_poly.pdbx_seq_one_letter_code
_entity_poly.pdbx_strand_id
1 'polypeptide(L)'
;MLLLFAVIMPETAESLFSTMQASVVENGSWFYVFTVATILIFVVYIGFSEYGEIRLGPDHAKPEFSILTWLSMLFAAGMGIGLMFFGVAEPLMHFMAPPTAEANSVEAV
;
A
#
# COMPACT_ATOMS: atom_id res chain seq x y z
N MET A 1 -18.54 -0.15 20.74
CA MET A 1 -17.73 -0.44 21.93
C MET A 1 -16.33 0.15 21.83
N LEU A 2 -15.55 -0.17 20.78
CA LEU A 2 -14.19 0.37 20.59
C LEU A 2 -14.15 1.91 20.51
N LEU A 3 -15.09 2.51 19.79
CA LEU A 3 -15.24 3.98 19.73
C LEU A 3 -15.54 4.60 21.10
N LEU A 4 -16.37 3.97 21.93
CA LEU A 4 -16.71 4.47 23.26
C LEU A 4 -15.49 4.43 24.19
N PHE A 5 -14.71 3.35 24.12
CA PHE A 5 -13.46 3.23 24.88
C PHE A 5 -12.44 4.32 24.50
N ALA A 6 -12.25 4.57 23.21
CA ALA A 6 -11.33 5.60 22.72
C ALA A 6 -11.76 7.03 23.11
N VAL A 7 -13.07 7.30 23.18
CA VAL A 7 -13.58 8.63 23.58
C VAL A 7 -13.53 8.86 25.08
N ILE A 8 -13.78 7.83 25.90
CA ILE A 8 -13.84 7.96 27.36
C ILE A 8 -12.42 7.98 27.98
N MET A 9 -11.48 7.22 27.43
CA MET A 9 -10.10 7.11 27.94
C MET A 9 -9.07 7.24 26.81
N PRO A 10 -8.89 8.45 26.24
CA PRO A 10 -8.06 8.65 25.04
C PRO A 10 -6.58 8.31 25.27
N GLU A 11 -5.97 8.78 26.36
CA GLU A 11 -4.55 8.55 26.64
C GLU A 11 -4.22 7.06 26.82
N THR A 12 -5.08 6.32 27.51
CA THR A 12 -4.91 4.88 27.72
C THR A 12 -5.11 4.12 26.40
N ALA A 13 -6.08 4.53 25.58
CA ALA A 13 -6.29 3.93 24.26
C ALA A 13 -5.10 4.17 23.33
N GLU A 14 -4.55 5.39 23.31
CA GLU A 14 -3.37 5.75 22.52
C GLU A 14 -2.15 4.92 22.92
N SER A 15 -1.84 4.85 24.22
CA SER A 15 -0.69 4.08 24.72
C SER A 15 -0.82 2.58 24.39
N LEU A 16 -2.01 2.01 24.58
CA LEU A 16 -2.27 0.60 24.25
C LEU A 16 -2.13 0.35 22.74
N PHE A 17 -2.75 1.17 21.89
CA PHE A 17 -2.68 0.98 20.44
C PHE A 17 -1.27 1.20 19.90
N SER A 18 -0.53 2.18 20.42
CA SER A 18 0.86 2.42 20.04
C SER A 18 1.75 1.23 20.42
N THR A 19 1.60 0.70 21.63
CA THR A 19 2.37 -0.47 22.09
C THR A 19 2.04 -1.71 21.25
N MET A 20 0.75 -1.97 21.00
CA MET A 20 0.32 -3.08 20.16
C MET A 20 0.82 -2.94 18.72
N GLN A 21 0.73 -1.73 18.15
CA GLN A 21 1.26 -1.44 16.82
C GLN A 21 2.76 -1.70 16.76
N ALA A 22 3.53 -1.20 17.73
CA ALA A 22 4.97 -1.40 17.79
C ALA A 22 5.34 -2.89 17.86
N SER A 23 4.66 -3.68 18.71
CA SER A 23 4.88 -5.12 18.79
C SER A 23 4.53 -5.86 17.49
N VAL A 24 3.45 -5.46 16.80
CA VAL A 24 3.08 -6.04 15.50
C VAL A 24 4.11 -5.69 14.43
N VAL A 25 4.58 -4.44 14.39
CA VAL A 25 5.61 -4.01 13.44
C VAL A 25 6.92 -4.75 13.71
N GLU A 26 7.36 -4.85 14.95
CA GLU A 26 8.63 -5.51 15.31
C GLU A 26 8.64 -6.99 14.89
N ASN A 27 7.57 -7.73 15.18
CA ASN A 27 7.51 -9.17 14.92
C ASN A 27 6.99 -9.50 13.52
N GLY A 28 6.17 -8.64 12.92
CA GLY A 28 5.45 -8.89 11.67
C GLY A 28 6.06 -8.26 10.43
N SER A 29 7.00 -7.30 10.56
CA SER A 29 7.58 -6.59 9.41
C SER A 29 8.27 -7.51 8.41
N TRP A 30 9.07 -8.48 8.88
CA TRP A 30 9.78 -9.41 7.98
C TRP A 30 8.80 -10.26 7.17
N PHE A 31 7.72 -10.73 7.81
CA PHE A 31 6.68 -11.52 7.16
C PHE A 31 5.88 -10.67 6.17
N TYR A 32 5.58 -9.42 6.52
CA TYR A 32 4.91 -8.47 5.64
C TYR A 32 5.73 -8.23 4.36
N VAL A 33 7.02 -7.89 4.49
CA VAL A 33 7.92 -7.64 3.35
C VAL A 33 8.06 -8.90 2.49
N PHE A 34 8.24 -10.06 3.12
CA PHE A 34 8.35 -11.34 2.41
C PHE A 34 7.07 -11.68 1.64
N THR A 35 5.90 -11.42 2.23
CA THR A 35 4.60 -11.68 1.60
C THR A 35 4.41 -10.78 0.38
N VAL A 36 4.69 -9.48 0.51
CA VAL A 36 4.58 -8.53 -0.61
C VAL A 36 5.53 -8.91 -1.74
N ALA A 37 6.79 -9.26 -1.43
CA ALA A 37 7.76 -9.73 -2.42
C ALA A 37 7.29 -11.01 -3.12
N THR A 38 6.76 -11.97 -2.37
CA THR A 38 6.24 -13.24 -2.91
C THR A 38 5.05 -13.01 -3.84
N ILE A 39 4.09 -12.17 -3.45
CA ILE A 39 2.93 -11.83 -4.28
C ILE A 39 3.38 -11.13 -5.57
N LEU A 40 4.33 -10.20 -5.48
CA LEU A 40 4.88 -9.51 -6.66
C LEU A 40 5.51 -10.51 -7.64
N ILE A 41 6.38 -11.39 -7.15
CA ILE A 41 7.01 -12.44 -7.96
C ILE A 41 5.94 -13.35 -8.58
N PHE A 42 4.92 -13.73 -7.81
CA PHE A 42 3.83 -14.58 -8.29
C PHE A 42 3.02 -13.92 -9.41
N VAL A 43 2.66 -12.65 -9.28
CA VAL A 43 1.91 -11.91 -10.31
C VAL A 43 2.75 -11.74 -11.57
N VAL A 44 4.04 -11.41 -11.43
CA VAL A 44 4.97 -11.31 -12.56
C VAL A 44 5.12 -12.67 -13.25
N TYR A 45 5.29 -13.74 -12.47
CA TYR A 45 5.37 -15.11 -13.00
C TYR A 45 4.13 -15.47 -13.81
N ILE A 46 2.92 -15.22 -13.27
CA ILE A 46 1.68 -15.46 -14.01
C ILE A 46 1.66 -14.66 -15.31
N GLY A 47 2.02 -13.37 -15.25
CA GLY A 47 2.01 -12.48 -16.41
C GLY A 47 2.93 -12.91 -17.57
N PHE A 48 4.06 -13.55 -17.27
CA PHE A 48 4.99 -14.07 -18.29
C PHE A 48 4.79 -15.57 -18.61
N SER A 49 4.01 -16.29 -17.81
CA SER A 49 3.72 -17.70 -18.03
C SER A 49 2.61 -17.93 -19.06
N GLU A 50 2.47 -19.18 -19.51
CA GLU A 50 1.33 -19.64 -20.34
C GLU A 50 -0.04 -19.36 -19.71
N TYR A 51 -0.12 -19.24 -18.38
CA TYR A 51 -1.35 -18.91 -17.67
C TYR A 51 -1.82 -17.47 -17.94
N GLY A 52 -0.93 -16.57 -18.37
CA GLY A 52 -1.29 -15.20 -18.75
C GLY A 52 -2.07 -15.11 -20.07
N GLU A 53 -1.98 -16.13 -20.93
CA GLU A 53 -2.73 -16.19 -22.19
C GLU A 53 -4.19 -16.65 -21.99
N ILE A 54 -4.51 -17.20 -20.81
CA ILE A 54 -5.83 -17.68 -20.48
C ILE A 54 -6.78 -16.49 -20.35
N ARG A 55 -7.81 -16.46 -21.19
CA ARG A 55 -8.87 -15.46 -21.10
C ARG A 55 -9.77 -15.76 -19.90
N LEU A 56 -9.99 -14.74 -19.08
CA LEU A 56 -10.93 -14.81 -17.95
C LEU A 56 -12.37 -14.72 -18.47
N GLY A 57 -12.89 -15.84 -18.99
CA GLY A 57 -14.23 -15.96 -19.56
C GLY A 57 -14.32 -17.14 -20.53
N PRO A 58 -15.46 -17.33 -21.22
CA PRO A 58 -15.56 -18.30 -22.30
C PRO A 58 -14.49 -18.06 -23.38
N ASP A 59 -14.03 -19.10 -24.10
CA ASP A 59 -12.94 -18.99 -25.08
C ASP A 59 -13.16 -17.91 -26.17
N HIS A 60 -14.43 -17.63 -26.47
CA HIS A 60 -14.88 -16.62 -27.44
C HIS A 60 -15.21 -15.25 -26.81
N ALA A 61 -14.94 -15.06 -25.53
CA ALA A 61 -15.17 -13.80 -24.84
C ALA A 61 -14.33 -12.70 -25.48
N LYS A 62 -14.98 -11.55 -25.69
CA LYS A 62 -14.35 -10.30 -26.11
C LYS A 62 -14.37 -9.34 -24.92
N PRO A 63 -13.37 -8.48 -24.77
CA PRO A 63 -13.39 -7.44 -23.74
C PRO A 63 -14.65 -6.57 -23.89
N GLU A 64 -15.40 -6.38 -22.80
CA GLU A 64 -16.57 -5.49 -22.77
C GLU A 64 -16.17 -4.02 -22.90
N PHE A 65 -14.98 -3.68 -22.39
CA PHE A 65 -14.44 -2.33 -22.40
C PHE A 65 -13.23 -2.24 -23.33
N SER A 66 -13.07 -1.10 -24.01
CA SER A 66 -11.85 -0.79 -24.74
C SER A 66 -10.66 -0.73 -23.77
N ILE A 67 -9.45 -1.01 -24.25
CA ILE A 67 -8.24 -0.99 -23.42
C ILE A 67 -8.05 0.37 -22.71
N LEU A 68 -8.36 1.48 -23.37
CA LEU A 68 -8.27 2.81 -22.79
C LEU A 68 -9.28 3.00 -21.66
N THR A 69 -10.54 2.61 -21.88
CA THR A 69 -11.59 2.67 -20.86
C THR A 69 -11.24 1.80 -19.65
N TRP A 70 -10.73 0.59 -19.90
CA TRP A 70 -10.30 -0.33 -18.83
C TRP A 70 -9.13 0.23 -18.02
N LEU A 71 -8.12 0.79 -18.68
CA LEU A 71 -7.00 1.46 -18.00
C LEU A 71 -7.45 2.67 -17.18
N SER A 72 -8.39 3.48 -17.68
CA SER A 72 -8.97 4.59 -16.92
C SER A 72 -9.69 4.11 -15.66
N MET A 73 -10.42 2.99 -15.73
CA MET A 73 -11.08 2.40 -14.56
C MET A 73 -10.07 1.89 -13.53
N LEU A 74 -8.98 1.24 -13.96
CA LEU A 74 -7.92 0.78 -13.07
C LEU A 74 -7.23 1.96 -12.37
N PHE A 75 -6.98 3.04 -13.10
CA PHE A 75 -6.41 4.26 -12.54
C PHE A 75 -7.34 4.93 -11.52
N ALA A 76 -8.63 5.03 -11.84
CA ALA A 76 -9.63 5.57 -10.93
C ALA A 76 -9.78 4.72 -9.65
N ALA A 77 -9.69 3.39 -9.78
CA ALA A 77 -9.70 2.49 -8.62
C ALA A 77 -8.44 2.61 -7.75
N GLY A 78 -7.29 2.90 -8.37
CA GLY A 78 -6.01 3.08 -7.67
C GLY A 78 -5.83 4.45 -7.01
N MET A 79 -6.46 5.50 -7.55
CA MET A 79 -6.36 6.86 -7.01
C MET A 79 -7.27 7.08 -5.79
N GLY A 80 -6.79 6.69 -4.61
CA GLY A 80 -7.50 6.88 -3.34
C GLY A 80 -7.15 8.19 -2.59
N ILE A 81 -7.83 8.40 -1.46
CA ILE A 81 -7.56 9.50 -0.50
C ILE A 81 -6.09 9.51 -0.06
N GLY A 82 -5.44 8.34 -0.01
CA GLY A 82 -4.03 8.20 0.34
C GLY A 82 -3.10 9.04 -0.53
N LEU A 83 -3.34 9.15 -1.84
CA LEU A 83 -2.52 9.98 -2.74
C LEU A 83 -2.68 11.47 -2.46
N MET A 84 -3.88 11.92 -2.09
CA MET A 84 -4.12 13.34 -1.75
C MET A 84 -3.45 13.72 -0.41
N PHE A 85 -3.39 12.80 0.54
CA PHE A 85 -2.79 13.04 1.85
C PHE A 85 -1.27 12.83 1.84
N PHE A 86 -0.81 11.67 1.38
CA PHE A 86 0.60 11.29 1.39
C PHE A 86 1.38 11.82 0.18
N GLY A 87 0.72 12.23 -0.92
CA GLY A 87 1.41 12.75 -2.11
C GLY A 87 2.27 13.99 -1.87
N VAL A 88 1.96 14.79 -0.84
CA VAL A 88 2.80 15.91 -0.39
C VAL A 88 3.43 15.62 0.97
N ALA A 89 2.73 14.92 1.85
CA ALA A 89 3.20 14.68 3.22
C ALA A 89 4.39 13.71 3.27
N GLU A 90 4.39 12.63 2.49
CA GLU A 90 5.46 11.62 2.52
C GLU A 90 6.81 12.18 2.04
N PRO A 91 6.90 12.91 0.90
CA PRO A 91 8.13 13.58 0.51
C PRO A 91 8.63 14.58 1.56
N LEU A 92 7.72 15.36 2.16
CA LEU A 92 8.10 16.34 3.19
C LEU A 92 8.62 15.66 4.46
N MET A 93 8.01 14.55 4.88
CA MET A 93 8.48 13.75 6.03
C MET A 93 9.85 13.15 5.77
N HIS A 94 10.10 12.60 4.59
CA HIS A 94 11.42 12.08 4.23
C HIS A 94 12.48 13.16 4.06
N PHE A 95 12.11 14.37 3.63
CA PHE A 95 13.03 15.51 3.58
C PHE A 95 13.44 16.00 4.99
N MET A 96 12.51 16.00 5.94
CA MET A 96 12.76 16.43 7.33
C MET A 96 13.47 15.36 8.18
N ALA A 97 13.25 14.07 7.87
CA ALA A 97 13.85 12.94 8.58
C ALA A 97 14.32 11.86 7.59
N PRO A 98 15.36 12.16 6.79
CA PRO A 98 15.87 11.22 5.80
C PRO A 98 16.53 10.02 6.50
N PRO A 99 16.24 8.77 6.05
CA PRO A 99 16.78 7.57 6.66
C PRO A 99 18.30 7.40 6.46
N THR A 100 18.90 8.14 5.52
CA THR A 100 20.29 7.96 5.06
C THR A 100 21.12 9.25 4.92
N ALA A 101 20.57 10.42 5.23
CA ALA A 101 21.23 11.73 5.04
C ALA A 101 21.03 12.67 6.24
N GLU A 102 21.71 13.82 6.27
CA GLU A 102 21.40 14.87 7.25
C GLU A 102 20.11 15.62 6.89
N ALA A 103 19.27 15.87 7.89
CA ALA A 103 17.99 16.55 7.71
C ALA A 103 18.15 17.95 7.11
N ASN A 104 17.32 18.30 6.11
CA ASN A 104 17.33 19.57 5.37
C ASN A 104 18.57 19.83 4.49
N SER A 105 19.36 18.80 4.15
CA SER A 105 20.46 18.95 3.18
C SER A 105 19.95 18.79 1.73
N VAL A 106 20.76 19.20 0.74
CA VAL A 106 20.45 19.00 -0.70
C VAL A 106 20.40 17.50 -1.05
N GLU A 107 21.02 16.66 -0.23
CA GLU A 107 21.07 15.20 -0.37
C GLU A 107 19.82 14.51 0.20
N ALA A 108 18.95 15.25 0.90
CA ALA A 108 17.68 14.79 1.46
C ALA A 108 16.47 15.02 0.54
N VAL A 109 16.65 15.69 -0.61
CA VAL A 109 15.62 15.96 -1.64
C VAL A 109 15.51 14.80 -2.63
#